data_AF-A0A8T7F3L4-F1
#
_entry.id   AF-A0A8T7F3L4-F1
#
_cell.length_a   1.000
_cell.length_b   1.000
_cell.length_c   1.000
_cell.angle_alpha   90.00
_cell.angle_beta   90.00
_cell.angle_gamma   90.00
#
_symmetry.space_group_name_H-M   'P 1'
#
loop_
_entity.id
_entity.type
_entity.pdbx_description
1 polymer ?
#
loop_
_entity_poly.entity_id
_entity_poly.type
_entity_poly.pdbx_seq_one_letter_code
_entity_poly.pdbx_strand_id
1 'polypeptide(L)'
;MTNQSPVVTIDLTEFIEKRLFGDRPHIRDRRVPVASIAYNAYDGEQWSVSELAFQFTLTETQVLAALLYYQEHKEEIDLLEVAEQAKLDEMHRLYGKD
;
A
#
# COMPACT_ATOMS: atom_id res chain seq x y z
N MET A 1 26.34 -30.68 1.36
CA MET A 1 25.56 -30.28 0.18
C MET A 1 24.72 -29.08 0.58
N THR A 2 25.12 -27.87 0.22
CA THR A 2 24.39 -26.64 0.53
C THR A 2 23.27 -26.47 -0.50
N ASN A 3 22.04 -26.75 -0.06
CA ASN A 3 20.84 -26.56 -0.86
C ASN A 3 20.51 -25.06 -0.89
N GLN A 4 21.15 -24.31 -1.79
CA GLN A 4 20.71 -22.94 -2.09
C GLN A 4 19.55 -23.03 -3.07
N SER A 5 18.33 -23.00 -2.53
CA SER A 5 17.14 -22.71 -3.34
C SER A 5 17.36 -21.36 -4.04
N PRO A 6 17.03 -21.24 -5.34
CA PRO A 6 17.13 -19.95 -6.03
C PRO A 6 16.26 -18.92 -5.32
N VAL A 7 16.82 -17.75 -5.05
CA VAL A 7 16.05 -16.59 -4.58
C VAL A 7 15.17 -16.15 -5.75
N VAL A 8 13.88 -16.51 -5.70
CA VAL A 8 12.89 -16.03 -6.66
C VAL A 8 12.49 -14.63 -6.23
N THR A 9 13.05 -13.62 -6.90
CA THR A 9 12.57 -12.24 -6.76
C THR A 9 11.33 -12.08 -7.62
N ILE A 10 10.19 -11.80 -7.00
CA ILE A 10 8.93 -11.52 -7.70
C ILE A 10 9.00 -10.08 -8.20
N ASP A 11 8.76 -9.87 -9.49
CA ASP A 11 8.61 -8.52 -10.03
C ASP A 11 7.25 -7.93 -9.64
N LEU A 12 7.23 -7.13 -8.58
CA LEU A 12 6.01 -6.46 -8.10
C LEU A 12 5.62 -5.26 -8.96
N THR A 13 6.47 -4.85 -9.90
CA THR A 13 6.14 -3.75 -10.79
C THR A 13 4.96 -4.09 -11.68
N GLU A 14 4.53 -5.34 -11.85
CA GLU A 14 3.28 -5.71 -12.54
C GLU A 14 2.02 -5.18 -11.81
N PHE A 15 2.07 -5.09 -10.48
CA PHE A 15 0.91 -4.78 -9.64
C PHE A 15 0.98 -3.41 -8.99
N ILE A 16 2.16 -2.84 -8.78
CA ILE A 16 2.37 -1.60 -8.02
C ILE A 16 3.03 -0.53 -8.90
N GLU A 17 2.54 0.72 -8.82
CA GLU A 17 3.14 1.87 -9.48
C GLU A 17 3.01 3.15 -8.61
N LYS A 18 3.63 4.27 -9.02
CA LYS A 18 3.63 5.54 -8.25
C LYS A 18 2.96 6.73 -8.97
N ARG A 19 2.64 6.58 -10.26
CA ARG A 19 2.18 7.67 -11.16
C ARG A 19 1.02 8.56 -10.65
N LEU A 20 0.10 8.07 -9.81
CA LEU A 20 -1.14 8.77 -9.47
C LEU A 20 -1.06 9.55 -8.16
N PHE A 21 -0.20 9.15 -7.22
CA PHE A 21 -0.10 9.76 -5.89
C PHE A 21 1.30 10.31 -5.60
N GLY A 22 2.00 10.78 -6.64
CA GLY A 22 3.37 11.27 -6.52
C GLY A 22 4.34 10.14 -6.19
N ASP A 23 4.95 10.17 -5.01
CA ASP A 23 5.88 9.12 -4.58
C ASP A 23 5.18 7.97 -3.84
N ARG A 24 3.90 8.13 -3.49
CA ARG A 24 3.12 7.12 -2.77
C ARG A 24 2.73 5.98 -3.70
N PRO A 25 3.15 4.74 -3.41
CA PRO A 25 2.82 3.58 -4.24
C PRO A 25 1.34 3.22 -4.12
N HIS A 26 0.75 2.82 -5.24
CA HIS A 26 -0.63 2.39 -5.36
C HIS A 26 -0.76 1.18 -6.29
N ILE A 27 -1.88 0.47 -6.16
CA ILE A 27 -2.20 -0.67 -7.04
C ILE A 27 -2.37 -0.16 -8.47
N ARG A 28 -1.65 -0.74 -9.44
CA ARG A 28 -1.73 -0.36 -10.84
C ARG A 28 -3.17 -0.33 -11.34
N ASP A 29 -3.48 0.70 -12.12
CA ASP A 29 -4.81 0.98 -12.69
C ASP A 29 -5.92 1.14 -11.65
N ARG A 30 -5.55 1.41 -10.40
CA ARG A 30 -6.48 1.69 -9.30
C ARG A 30 -6.02 2.92 -8.53
N ARG A 31 -6.95 3.62 -7.91
CA ARG A 31 -6.64 4.74 -7.00
C ARG A 31 -6.61 4.26 -5.56
N VAL A 32 -5.90 3.15 -5.31
CA VAL A 32 -5.84 2.49 -4.00
C VAL A 32 -4.38 2.46 -3.53
N PRO A 33 -3.98 3.29 -2.53
CA PRO A 33 -2.64 3.27 -1.98
C PRO A 33 -2.28 1.92 -1.35
N VAL A 34 -1.02 1.53 -1.46
CA VAL A 34 -0.51 0.31 -0.82
C VAL A 34 -0.68 0.38 0.70
N ALA A 35 -0.40 1.56 1.30
CA ALA A 35 -0.57 1.78 2.72
C ALA A 35 -2.00 1.51 3.21
N SER A 36 -3.02 1.86 2.41
CA SER A 36 -4.42 1.58 2.76
C SER A 36 -4.70 0.09 2.88
N ILE A 37 -4.11 -0.74 2.01
CA ILE A 37 -4.24 -2.20 2.11
C ILE A 37 -3.53 -2.71 3.36
N ALA A 38 -2.30 -2.28 3.60
CA ALA A 38 -1.49 -2.72 4.73
C ALA A 38 -2.09 -2.33 6.08
N TYR A 39 -2.54 -1.09 6.26
CA TYR A 39 -3.12 -0.63 7.52
C TYR A 39 -4.43 -1.34 7.86
N ASN A 40 -5.27 -1.66 6.86
CA ASN A 40 -6.48 -2.47 7.11
C ASN A 40 -6.16 -3.94 7.41
N ALA A 41 -5.02 -4.45 6.93
CA ALA A 41 -4.56 -5.81 7.24
C ALA A 41 -3.93 -5.92 8.65
N TYR A 42 -3.22 -4.89 9.12
CA TYR A 42 -2.41 -4.99 10.34
C TYR A 42 -2.93 -4.17 11.53
N ASP A 43 -3.36 -2.92 11.28
CA ASP A 43 -3.62 -1.93 12.34
C ASP A 43 -5.13 -1.68 12.58
N GLY A 44 -5.96 -1.99 11.58
CA GLY A 44 -7.42 -1.81 11.61
C GLY A 44 -8.18 -3.08 12.01
N GLU A 45 -9.17 -3.43 11.20
CA GLU A 45 -10.06 -4.58 11.40
C GLU A 45 -9.36 -5.95 11.21
N GLN A 46 -8.08 -5.94 10.84
CA GLN A 46 -7.27 -7.13 10.53
C GLN A 46 -7.92 -7.99 9.46
N TRP A 47 -8.36 -7.34 8.39
CA TRP A 47 -9.03 -8.01 7.29
C TRP A 47 -8.14 -9.06 6.65
N SER A 48 -8.74 -10.22 6.37
CA SER A 48 -8.14 -11.25 5.54
C SER A 48 -7.91 -10.77 4.11
N VAL A 49 -7.09 -11.50 3.36
CA VAL A 49 -6.80 -11.21 1.94
C VAL A 49 -8.09 -11.15 1.10
N SER A 50 -9.03 -12.06 1.34
CA SER A 50 -10.31 -12.11 0.61
C SER A 50 -11.22 -10.94 0.97
N GLU A 51 -11.22 -10.51 2.24
CA GLU A 51 -11.96 -9.32 2.68
C GLU A 51 -11.36 -8.05 2.07
N LEU A 52 -10.03 -7.88 2.09
CA LEU A 52 -9.35 -6.77 1.42
C LEU A 52 -9.66 -6.74 -0.08
N ALA A 53 -9.62 -7.90 -0.73
CA ALA A 53 -9.96 -8.03 -2.15
C ALA A 53 -11.39 -7.58 -2.42
N PHE A 54 -12.34 -8.00 -1.58
CA PHE A 54 -13.73 -7.58 -1.68
C PHE A 54 -13.92 -6.08 -1.44
N GLN A 55 -13.42 -5.56 -0.32
CA GLN A 55 -13.62 -4.15 0.10
C GLN A 55 -13.02 -3.16 -0.90
N PHE A 56 -11.84 -3.48 -1.46
CA PHE A 56 -11.16 -2.60 -2.41
C PHE A 56 -11.42 -2.95 -3.88
N THR A 57 -12.26 -3.94 -4.16
CA THR A 57 -12.52 -4.43 -5.54
C THR A 57 -11.21 -4.77 -6.28
N LEU A 58 -10.37 -5.53 -5.59
CA LEU A 58 -9.07 -6.01 -6.07
C LEU A 58 -9.10 -7.54 -6.25
N THR A 59 -8.12 -8.06 -6.99
CA THR A 59 -7.84 -9.50 -6.92
C THR A 59 -7.02 -9.82 -5.68
N GLU A 60 -7.11 -11.06 -5.19
CA GLU A 60 -6.27 -11.51 -4.08
C GLU A 60 -4.78 -11.40 -4.40
N THR A 61 -4.38 -11.61 -5.67
CA THR A 61 -3.00 -11.41 -6.13
C THR A 61 -2.55 -9.96 -5.97
N GLN A 62 -3.41 -8.99 -6.31
CA GLN A 62 -3.09 -7.56 -6.12
C GLN A 62 -2.94 -7.22 -4.64
N VAL A 63 -3.80 -7.78 -3.79
CA VAL A 63 -3.70 -7.60 -2.32
C VAL A 63 -2.39 -8.18 -1.80
N LEU A 64 -2.07 -9.43 -2.15
CA LEU A 64 -0.84 -10.09 -1.73
C LEU A 64 0.41 -9.34 -2.23
N ALA A 65 0.39 -8.86 -3.47
CA ALA A 65 1.47 -8.03 -4.01
C ALA A 65 1.62 -6.72 -3.23
N ALA A 66 0.53 -6.08 -2.85
CA ALA A 66 0.55 -4.86 -2.04
C ALA A 66 1.13 -5.11 -0.65
N LEU A 67 0.70 -6.19 0.02
CA LEU A 67 1.19 -6.55 1.35
C LEU A 67 2.68 -6.90 1.32
N LEU A 68 3.13 -7.64 0.30
CA LEU A 68 4.55 -7.94 0.12
C LEU A 68 5.35 -6.67 -0.17
N TYR A 69 4.89 -5.81 -1.09
CA TYR A 69 5.54 -4.53 -1.39
C TYR A 69 5.63 -3.64 -0.15
N TYR A 70 4.55 -3.58 0.65
CA TYR A 70 4.56 -2.84 1.90
C TYR A 70 5.60 -3.40 2.87
N GLN A 71 5.69 -4.72 3.02
CA GLN A 71 6.67 -5.34 3.90
C GLN A 71 8.11 -5.02 3.48
N GLU A 72 8.39 -4.96 2.18
CA GLU A 72 9.72 -4.63 1.62
C GLU A 72 10.07 -3.13 1.73
N HIS A 73 9.06 -2.25 1.79
CA HIS A 73 9.21 -0.79 1.74
C HIS A 73 8.56 -0.05 2.92
N LYS A 74 8.31 -0.74 4.04
CA LYS A 74 7.46 -0.25 5.15
C LYS A 74 7.87 1.14 5.65
N GLU A 75 9.17 1.31 5.94
CA GLU A 75 9.68 2.56 6.49
C GLU A 75 9.49 3.75 5.53
N GLU A 76 9.76 3.56 4.23
CA GLU A 76 9.56 4.58 3.20
C GLU A 76 8.08 4.95 3.10
N ILE A 77 7.20 3.95 3.05
CA ILE A 77 5.76 4.18 2.89
C ILE A 77 5.19 4.86 4.14
N ASP A 78 5.54 4.43 5.34
CA ASP A 78 5.06 5.03 6.58
C ASP A 78 5.49 6.52 6.69
N LEU A 79 6.71 6.85 6.26
CA LEU A 79 7.16 8.25 6.20
C LEU A 79 6.33 9.09 5.20
N LEU A 80 6.01 8.52 4.04
CA LEU A 80 5.18 9.19 3.04
C LEU A 80 3.75 9.43 3.56
N GLU A 81 3.16 8.47 4.27
CA GLU A 81 1.83 8.61 4.86
C GLU A 81 1.79 9.67 5.97
N VAL A 82 2.81 9.71 6.84
CA VAL A 82 2.93 10.78 7.85
C VAL A 82 3.05 12.15 7.20
N ALA A 83 3.86 12.28 6.16
CA ALA A 83 4.02 13.53 5.43
C ALA A 83 2.72 13.97 4.73
N GLU A 84 1.95 13.02 4.19
CA GLU A 84 0.65 13.30 3.59
C GLU A 84 -0.38 13.73 4.63
N GLN A 85 -0.47 13.03 5.75
CA GLN A 85 -1.39 13.40 6.83
C GLN A 85 -1.12 14.81 7.34
N ALA A 86 0.15 15.18 7.52
CA ALA A 86 0.53 16.54 7.92
C ALA A 86 0.09 17.61 6.91
N LYS A 87 0.15 17.32 5.60
CA LYS A 87 -0.35 18.22 4.55
C LYS A 87 -1.87 18.36 4.61
N LEU A 88 -2.59 17.25 4.79
CA LEU A 88 -4.05 17.25 4.91
C LEU A 88 -4.52 18.02 6.15
N ASP A 89 -3.85 17.83 7.28
CA ASP A 89 -4.14 18.55 8.53
C ASP A 89 -3.95 20.06 8.39
N GLU A 90 -2.88 20.49 7.68
CA GLU A 90 -2.64 21.90 7.41
C GLU A 90 -3.69 22.48 6.46
N MET A 91 -4.04 21.77 5.38
CA MET A 91 -5.11 22.18 4.47
C MET A 91 -6.46 22.29 5.19
N HIS A 92 -6.79 21.34 6.06
CA HIS A 92 -8.00 21.38 6.86
C HIS A 92 -7.99 22.53 7.87
N ARG A 93 -6.84 22.86 8.47
CA ARG A 93 -6.70 24.04 9.34
C ARG A 93 -6.95 25.36 8.59
N LEU A 94 -6.44 25.46 7.36
CA LEU A 94 -6.53 26.68 6.55
C LEU A 94 -7.91 26.87 5.91
N TYR A 95 -8.55 25.78 5.46
CA TYR A 95 -9.74 25.83 4.61
C TYR A 95 -10.96 25.07 5.17
N GLY A 96 -10.83 24.36 6.29
CA GLY A 96 -11.89 23.54 6.88
C GLY A 96 -12.91 24.29 7.76
N LYS A 97 -12.97 25.62 7.66
CA LYS A 97 -14.02 26.42 8.32
C LYS A 97 -15.12 26.76 7.33
N ASP A 98 -16.25 26.08 7.47
CA ASP A 98 -17.61 26.62 7.30
C ASP A 98 -18.43 26.24 8.54
#